data_AF-A0A9P0LVW7-F1
#
_entry.id   AF-A0A9P0LVW7-F1
#
_cell.length_a   1.000
_cell.length_b   1.000
_cell.length_c   1.000
_cell.angle_alpha   90.00
_cell.angle_beta   90.00
_cell.angle_gamma   90.00
#
_symmetry.space_group_name_H-M   'P 1'
#
loop_
_entity.id
_entity.type
_entity.pdbx_description
1 polymer ?
#
loop_
_entity_poly.entity_id
_entity_poly.type
_entity_poly.pdbx_seq_one_letter_code
_entity_poly.pdbx_strand_id
1 'polypeptide(L)'
;MSKRFLLRKGRNKVVTVRGEQSYKTDLGEYTSVFKKGQTVSSIIQSEVPHGVMPNQAKLNDVKVLIEKHWGKEWHALENLQYYSEVLKKYDESPLVDSAEVEAGNLCEPVEEIPDLVV
;
A
#
# COMPACT_ATOMS: atom_id res chain seq x y z
N MET A 1 -15.38 -7.94 16.91
CA MET A 1 -15.91 -7.91 15.53
C MET A 1 -14.78 -7.57 14.57
N SER A 2 -14.55 -8.37 13.55
CA SER A 2 -13.44 -8.17 12.58
C SER A 2 -13.94 -7.28 11.45
N LYS A 3 -13.24 -6.16 11.20
CA LYS A 3 -13.47 -5.30 10.04
C LYS A 3 -13.08 -6.08 8.78
N ARG A 4 -13.99 -6.26 7.84
CA ARG A 4 -13.79 -7.09 6.65
C ARG A 4 -14.31 -6.39 5.41
N PHE A 5 -13.51 -6.38 4.35
CA PHE A 5 -14.01 -6.17 3.00
C PHE A 5 -14.28 -7.52 2.36
N LEU A 6 -15.45 -7.67 1.79
CA LEU A 6 -15.78 -8.84 0.99
C LEU A 6 -15.71 -8.43 -0.48
N LEU A 7 -14.71 -8.98 -1.17
CA LEU A 7 -14.56 -8.82 -2.60
C LEU A 7 -15.29 -9.96 -3.30
N ARG A 8 -16.15 -9.63 -4.26
CA ARG A 8 -16.84 -10.61 -5.09
C ARG A 8 -16.58 -10.33 -6.55
N LYS A 9 -16.23 -11.40 -7.28
CA LYS A 9 -16.20 -11.39 -8.74
C LYS A 9 -17.60 -11.70 -9.27
N GLY A 10 -18.21 -10.73 -9.94
CA GLY A 10 -19.47 -10.89 -10.66
C GLY A 10 -19.31 -11.50 -12.05
N ARG A 11 -20.42 -11.62 -12.77
CA ARG A 11 -20.42 -11.93 -14.20
C ARG A 11 -19.79 -10.75 -14.97
N ASN A 12 -19.14 -11.03 -16.10
CA ASN A 12 -18.49 -10.01 -16.96
C ASN A 12 -17.31 -9.24 -16.32
N LYS A 13 -16.52 -9.89 -15.45
CA LYS A 13 -15.32 -9.31 -14.82
C LYS A 13 -15.59 -8.05 -13.95
N VAL A 14 -16.84 -7.82 -13.56
CA VAL A 14 -17.21 -6.76 -12.62
C VAL A 14 -16.80 -7.19 -11.22
N VAL A 15 -16.02 -6.37 -10.53
CA VAL A 15 -15.65 -6.58 -9.13
C VAL A 15 -16.57 -5.73 -8.27
N THR A 16 -17.27 -6.37 -7.34
CA THR A 16 -18.10 -5.68 -6.35
C THR A 16 -17.52 -5.87 -4.96
N VAL A 17 -17.73 -4.86 -4.12
CA VAL A 17 -17.19 -4.80 -2.77
C VAL A 17 -18.35 -4.60 -1.80
N ARG A 18 -18.29 -5.29 -0.68
CA ARG A 18 -19.18 -5.10 0.46
C ARG A 18 -18.34 -4.68 1.67
N GLY A 19 -18.75 -3.58 2.29
CA GLY A 19 -18.08 -2.90 3.39
C GLY A 19 -18.17 -1.38 3.24
N GLU A 20 -18.07 -0.64 4.35
CA GLU A 20 -18.08 0.84 4.34
C GLU A 20 -16.69 1.43 4.16
N GLN A 21 -16.62 2.61 3.53
CA GLN A 21 -15.40 3.44 3.46
C GLN A 21 -14.83 3.76 4.84
N SER A 22 -15.70 3.95 5.84
CA SER A 22 -15.34 4.35 7.21
C SER A 22 -15.34 3.20 8.22
N TYR A 23 -15.57 1.95 7.78
CA TYR A 23 -15.46 0.74 8.61
C TYR A 23 -16.34 0.72 9.88
N LYS A 24 -17.47 1.43 9.90
CA LYS A 24 -18.33 1.50 11.10
C LYS A 24 -19.32 0.34 11.11
N THR A 25 -19.80 -0.07 9.94
CA THR A 25 -20.79 -1.15 9.80
C THR A 25 -20.65 -1.88 8.46
N ASP A 26 -21.12 -3.13 8.40
CA ASP A 26 -21.27 -3.84 7.13
C ASP A 26 -22.66 -3.54 6.57
N LEU A 27 -22.74 -2.82 5.46
CA LEU A 27 -24.00 -2.41 4.82
C LEU A 27 -24.79 -3.57 4.20
N GLY A 28 -24.27 -4.80 4.23
CA GLY A 28 -25.02 -5.97 3.76
C GLY A 28 -24.99 -6.16 2.24
N GLU A 29 -24.76 -5.08 1.49
CA GLU A 29 -24.89 -5.03 0.03
C GLU A 29 -23.53 -4.93 -0.68
N TYR A 30 -23.48 -5.51 -1.88
CA TYR A 30 -22.32 -5.45 -2.77
C TYR A 30 -22.51 -4.32 -3.77
N THR A 31 -21.58 -3.36 -3.79
CA THR A 31 -21.58 -2.23 -4.72
C THR A 31 -20.38 -2.30 -5.68
N SER A 32 -20.52 -1.69 -6.86
CA SER A 32 -19.39 -1.55 -7.79
C SER A 32 -18.47 -0.43 -7.34
N VAL A 33 -17.16 -0.66 -7.34
CA VAL A 33 -16.14 0.38 -7.07
C VAL A 33 -15.91 1.23 -8.32
N PHE A 34 -16.15 0.66 -9.50
CA PHE A 34 -15.96 1.34 -10.77
C PHE A 34 -17.17 2.20 -11.14
N LYS A 35 -16.89 3.34 -11.80
CA LYS A 35 -17.91 4.12 -12.51
C LYS A 35 -18.64 3.24 -13.53
N LYS A 36 -19.90 3.57 -13.82
CA LYS A 36 -20.71 2.85 -14.81
C LYS A 36 -19.97 2.76 -16.15
N GLY A 37 -19.83 1.54 -16.68
CA GLY A 37 -19.15 1.27 -17.95
C GLY A 37 -17.63 1.10 -17.85
N GLN A 38 -17.01 1.34 -16.69
CA GLN A 38 -15.61 1.01 -16.46
C GLN A 38 -15.46 -0.38 -15.82
N THR A 39 -14.34 -1.04 -16.13
CA THR A 39 -14.02 -2.37 -15.58
C THR A 39 -12.58 -2.39 -15.09
N VAL A 40 -12.18 -3.44 -14.37
CA VAL A 40 -10.78 -3.63 -13.97
C VAL A 40 -9.84 -3.56 -15.19
N SER A 41 -10.29 -4.05 -16.35
CA SER A 41 -9.50 -4.08 -17.59
C SER A 41 -9.27 -2.69 -18.20
N SER A 42 -10.04 -1.66 -17.80
CA SER A 42 -9.84 -0.29 -18.27
C SER A 42 -8.84 0.50 -17.41
N ILE A 43 -8.31 -0.08 -16.33
CA ILE A 43 -7.27 0.54 -15.51
C ILE A 43 -5.94 0.33 -16.21
N ILE A 44 -5.26 1.42 -16.55
CA ILE A 44 -3.85 1.39 -16.93
C ILE A 44 -3.06 1.43 -15.63
N GLN A 45 -2.30 0.37 -15.35
CA GLN A 45 -1.42 0.34 -14.19
C GLN A 45 -0.30 1.35 -14.41
N SER A 46 -0.14 2.29 -13.49
CA SER A 46 1.02 3.18 -13.42
C SER A 46 1.96 2.66 -12.34
N GLU A 47 3.26 2.76 -12.58
CA GLU A 47 4.23 2.58 -11.52
C GLU A 47 4.01 3.66 -10.46
N VAL A 48 3.90 3.25 -9.20
CA VAL A 48 3.90 4.18 -8.08
C VAL A 48 5.34 4.63 -7.90
N PRO A 49 5.64 5.95 -7.96
CA PRO A 49 6.99 6.42 -7.75
C PRO A 49 7.45 5.96 -6.36
N HIS A 50 8.68 5.45 -6.29
CA HIS A 50 9.29 5.16 -5.01
C HIS A 50 9.31 6.46 -4.18
N GLY A 51 8.83 6.38 -2.94
CA GLY A 51 8.91 7.50 -2.00
C GLY A 51 10.33 7.76 -1.54
N VAL A 52 10.47 8.29 -0.32
CA VAL A 52 11.79 8.57 0.27
C VAL A 52 12.57 7.27 0.45
N MET A 53 13.77 7.19 -0.15
CA MET A 53 14.68 6.08 0.08
C MET A 53 15.05 6.00 1.56
N PRO A 54 14.99 4.82 2.19
CA PRO A 54 15.41 4.67 3.58
C PRO A 54 16.93 4.94 3.68
N ASN A 55 17.32 5.65 4.74
CA ASN A 55 18.74 5.79 5.05
C ASN A 55 19.33 4.47 5.58
N GLN A 56 20.66 4.36 5.58
CA GLN A 56 21.34 3.13 6.01
C GLN A 56 21.01 2.76 7.47
N ALA A 57 20.81 3.74 8.34
CA ALA A 57 20.45 3.51 9.73
C ALA A 57 19.12 2.74 9.85
N LYS A 58 18.10 3.13 9.07
CA LYS A 58 16.81 2.43 9.03
C LYS A 58 16.93 1.03 8.45
N LEU A 59 17.74 0.84 7.40
CA LEU A 59 17.97 -0.48 6.80
C LEU A 59 18.62 -1.45 7.82
N ASN A 60 19.61 -0.96 8.56
CA ASN A 60 20.26 -1.73 9.63
C ASN A 60 19.29 -2.05 10.77
N ASP A 61 18.46 -1.10 11.20
CA ASP A 61 17.48 -1.33 12.26
C ASP A 61 16.43 -2.39 11.85
N VAL A 62 15.95 -2.32 10.61
CA VAL A 62 15.05 -3.34 10.05
C VAL A 62 15.73 -4.72 10.01
N LYS A 63 16.99 -4.80 9.59
CA LYS A 63 17.75 -6.06 9.59
C LYS A 63 17.87 -6.65 10.99
N VAL A 64 18.23 -5.83 11.98
CA VAL A 64 18.35 -6.26 13.40
C VAL A 64 16.99 -6.72 13.94
N LEU A 65 15.92 -6.00 13.62
CA LEU A 65 14.57 -6.36 14.02
C LEU A 65 14.17 -7.72 13.47
N ILE A 66 14.43 -7.97 12.18
CA ILE A 66 14.11 -9.24 11.53
C ILE A 66 14.95 -10.37 12.14
N GLU A 67 16.26 -10.18 12.32
CA GLU A 67 17.13 -11.17 12.95
C GLU A 67 16.70 -11.51 14.38
N LYS A 68 16.21 -10.53 15.14
CA LYS A 68 15.71 -10.73 16.51
C LYS A 68 14.45 -11.59 16.55
N HIS A 69 13.57 -11.46 15.57
CA HIS A 69 12.28 -12.16 15.54
C HIS A 69 12.35 -13.54 14.86
N TRP A 70 13.15 -13.69 13.80
CA TRP A 70 13.22 -14.90 12.98
C TRP A 70 14.57 -15.62 13.00
N GLY A 71 15.56 -15.09 13.74
CA GLY A 71 16.91 -15.63 13.81
C GLY A 71 17.78 -15.21 12.62
N LYS A 72 19.05 -15.66 12.62
CA LYS A 72 20.04 -15.27 11.60
C LYS A 72 19.76 -15.83 10.21
N GLU A 73 19.07 -16.97 10.14
CA GLU A 73 18.74 -17.66 8.88
C GLU A 73 17.44 -17.17 8.24
N TRP A 74 16.97 -15.97 8.61
CA TRP A 74 15.70 -15.41 8.14
C TRP A 74 15.66 -15.24 6.60
N HIS A 75 16.82 -15.11 5.95
CA HIS A 75 16.92 -15.01 4.49
C HIS A 75 16.45 -16.27 3.75
N ALA A 76 16.43 -17.42 4.40
CA ALA A 76 15.93 -18.67 3.82
C ALA A 76 14.39 -18.78 3.87
N LEU A 77 13.72 -17.86 4.56
CA LEU A 77 12.27 -17.87 4.73
C LEU A 77 11.59 -17.16 3.54
N GLU A 78 10.79 -17.90 2.78
CA GLU A 78 10.07 -17.40 1.61
C GLU A 78 9.18 -16.18 1.93
N ASN A 79 8.56 -16.17 3.12
CA ASN A 79 7.72 -15.05 3.58
C ASN A 79 8.49 -13.76 3.91
N LEU A 80 9.84 -13.80 3.92
CA LEU A 80 10.70 -12.64 4.17
C LEU A 80 11.54 -12.26 2.94
N GLN A 81 11.33 -12.90 1.79
CA GLN A 81 12.10 -12.66 0.57
C GLN A 81 12.12 -11.19 0.17
N TYR A 82 10.99 -10.48 0.31
CA TYR A 82 10.88 -9.04 0.07
C TYR A 82 11.97 -8.24 0.80
N TYR A 83 12.20 -8.49 2.09
CA TYR A 83 13.19 -7.75 2.86
C TYR A 83 14.62 -8.05 2.41
N SER A 84 14.88 -9.28 1.96
CA SER A 84 16.19 -9.64 1.41
C SER A 84 16.50 -8.90 0.10
N GLU A 85 15.50 -8.75 -0.77
CA GLU A 85 15.62 -8.03 -2.04
C GLU A 85 15.77 -6.53 -1.81
N VAL A 86 15.00 -5.98 -0.87
CA VAL A 86 15.10 -4.58 -0.44
C VAL A 86 16.50 -4.27 0.08
N LEU A 87 17.02 -5.05 1.03
CA LEU A 87 18.35 -4.80 1.59
C LEU A 87 19.45 -4.88 0.52
N LYS A 88 19.40 -5.89 -0.36
CA LYS A 88 20.35 -6.02 -1.48
C LYS A 88 20.30 -4.81 -2.43
N LYS A 89 19.10 -4.38 -2.82
CA LYS A 89 18.90 -3.25 -3.74
C LYS A 89 19.53 -1.96 -3.21
N TYR A 90 19.49 -1.73 -1.89
CA TYR A 90 20.01 -0.51 -1.29
C TYR A 90 21.47 -0.62 -0.82
N ASP A 91 21.98 -1.81 -0.51
CA ASP A 91 23.41 -2.01 -0.21
C ASP A 91 24.31 -1.86 -1.45
N GLU A 92 23.81 -2.17 -2.66
CA GLU A 92 24.58 -2.10 -3.91
C GLU A 92 24.65 -0.70 -4.55
N SER A 93 23.90 0.29 -4.03
CA SER A 93 23.85 1.64 -4.58
C SER A 93 24.36 2.65 -3.54
N PRO A 94 25.63 3.10 -3.60
CA PRO A 94 26.15 4.06 -2.64
C PRO A 94 25.42 5.40 -2.75
N LEU A 95 25.01 5.89 -1.59
CA LEU A 95 24.27 7.10 -1.25
C LEU A 95 24.63 8.36 -2.06
N VAL A 96 23.59 9.12 -2.46
CA VAL A 96 23.68 10.59 -2.50
C VAL A 96 23.27 11.06 -1.11
N ASP A 97 24.25 11.48 -0.32
CA ASP A 97 24.01 12.07 0.99
C ASP A 97 23.37 13.46 0.84
N SER A 98 22.41 13.71 1.73
CA SER A 98 21.96 15.05 2.16
C SER A 98 21.12 15.89 1.19
N ALA A 99 19.80 15.73 1.28
CA ALA A 99 18.90 16.88 1.29
C ALA A 99 17.80 16.62 2.31
N GLU A 100 17.66 17.54 3.27
CA GLU A 100 16.53 17.61 4.18
C GLU A 100 15.24 17.60 3.37
N VAL A 101 14.51 16.49 3.40
CA VAL A 101 13.12 16.49 2.94
C VAL A 101 12.27 16.90 4.13
N GLU A 102 11.85 18.17 4.10
CA GLU A 102 10.73 18.66 4.90
C GLU A 102 9.62 17.62 4.92
N ALA A 103 8.98 17.45 6.07
CA ALA A 103 7.78 16.66 6.24
C ALA A 103 6.61 17.32 5.47
N GLY A 104 6.69 17.34 4.15
CA GLY A 104 5.66 17.83 3.25
C GLY A 104 4.54 16.81 3.17
N ASN A 105 3.44 17.11 3.85
CA ASN A 105 2.09 16.56 3.70
C ASN A 105 1.99 15.23 2.95
N LEU A 106 2.04 14.14 3.70
CA LEU A 106 1.66 12.79 3.24
C LEU A 106 0.12 12.60 3.18
N CYS A 107 -0.66 13.68 3.11
CA CYS A 107 -2.11 13.62 2.95
C CYS A 107 -2.47 14.09 1.53
N GLU A 108 -3.31 13.31 0.87
CA GLU A 108 -3.95 13.69 -0.39
C GLU A 108 -4.60 15.08 -0.24
N PRO A 109 -4.55 15.95 -1.27
CA PRO A 109 -5.25 17.22 -1.22
C PRO A 109 -6.74 16.94 -1.01
N VAL A 110 -7.33 17.56 0.02
CA VAL A 110 -8.77 17.55 0.22
C VAL A 110 -9.37 18.36 -0.92
N GLU A 111 -10.00 17.69 -1.89
CA GLU A 111 -10.87 18.38 -2.84
C GLU A 111 -12.06 18.95 -2.04
N GLU A 112 -12.21 20.28 -2.04
CA GLU A 112 -13.40 20.93 -1.53
C GLU A 112 -14.59 20.48 -2.38
N ILE A 113 -15.38 19.56 -1.83
CA ILE A 113 -16.67 19.20 -2.43
C ILE A 113 -17.58 20.42 -2.23
N PRO A 114 -18.04 21.11 -3.29
CA PRO A 114 -18.96 22.21 -3.12
C PRO A 114 -20.22 21.69 -2.41
N ASP A 115 -20.60 22.37 -1.34
CA ASP A 115 -21.81 22.05 -0.57
C ASP A 115 -22.97 21.85 -1.53
N LEU A 116 -23.55 20.66 -1.53
CA LEU A 116 -24.82 20.40 -2.17
C LEU A 116 -25.85 21.29 -1.48
N VAL A 117 -26.19 22.40 -2.14
CA VAL A 117 -27.35 23.23 -1.78
C VAL A 117 -28.57 22.32 -1.88
N VAL A 118 -29.12 21.97 -0.71
CA VAL A 118 -30.42 21.29 -0.56
C VAL A 118 -31.53 22.26 -0.94
#